data_AF-A0A1C5J3E9-F1
#
_entry.id   AF-A0A1C5J3E9-F1
#
_cell.length_a   1.000
_cell.length_b   1.000
_cell.length_c   1.000
_cell.angle_alpha   90.00
_cell.angle_beta   90.00
_cell.angle_gamma   90.00
#
_symmetry.space_group_name_H-M   'P 1'
#
loop_
_entity.id
_entity.type
_entity.pdbx_description
1 polymer ?
#
loop_
_entity_poly.entity_id
_entity_poly.type
_entity_poly.pdbx_seq_one_letter_code
_entity_poly.pdbx_strand_id
1 'polypeptide(L)'
;MKRRPGSQRHTGWCARDHRCNLGEHRSDEILVDLPGHARAVLVRVRASDGREHAEIRVRVALADVDPAARRQLGTLLAGLRDLVIRAAAIRQPRPGRTAA
;
A
#
# COMPACT_ATOMS: atom_id res chain seq x y z
N MET A 1 -39.66 1.90 1.18
CA MET A 1 -38.50 1.03 0.90
C MET A 1 -37.40 1.30 1.93
N LYS A 2 -37.14 0.35 2.84
CA LYS A 2 -36.13 0.46 3.90
C LYS A 2 -34.73 0.34 3.28
N ARG A 3 -33.83 1.29 3.53
CA ARG A 3 -32.42 1.26 3.04
C ARG A 3 -31.71 0.06 3.64
N ARG A 4 -31.21 -0.86 2.80
CA ARG A 4 -30.34 -1.97 3.22
C ARG A 4 -29.02 -1.40 3.79
N PRO A 5 -28.59 -1.77 5.00
CA PRO A 5 -27.26 -1.45 5.49
C PRO A 5 -26.27 -2.41 4.81
N GLY A 6 -25.66 -1.96 3.71
CA GLY A 6 -24.77 -2.81 2.92
C GLY A 6 -24.08 -2.11 1.75
N SER A 7 -24.54 -0.94 1.32
CA SER A 7 -23.74 -0.08 0.45
C SER A 7 -22.82 0.77 1.33
N GLN A 8 -21.65 0.26 1.70
CA GLN A 8 -20.57 1.14 2.13
C GLN A 8 -20.38 2.16 0.99
N ARG A 9 -20.72 3.43 1.23
CA ARG A 9 -20.57 4.46 0.20
C ARG A 9 -19.09 4.52 -0.14
N HIS A 10 -18.76 4.35 -1.42
CA HIS A 10 -17.40 4.50 -1.90
C HIS A 10 -16.81 5.83 -1.44
N THR A 11 -15.55 5.80 -1.01
CA THR A 11 -14.79 7.01 -0.71
C THR A 11 -14.55 7.83 -1.99
N GLY A 12 -14.19 9.09 -1.83
CA GLY A 12 -13.85 9.97 -2.96
C GLY A 12 -12.62 9.50 -3.75
N TRP A 13 -11.71 8.76 -3.12
CA TRP A 13 -10.50 8.21 -3.73
C TRP A 13 -10.67 6.79 -4.26
N CYS A 14 -11.79 6.13 -3.97
CA CYS A 14 -12.02 4.76 -4.42
C CYS A 14 -12.23 4.76 -5.95
N ALA A 15 -11.61 3.80 -6.64
CA ALA A 15 -11.76 3.60 -8.08
C ALA A 15 -13.17 3.10 -8.48
N ARG A 16 -13.95 2.59 -7.51
CA ARG A 16 -15.35 2.15 -7.65
C ARG A 16 -15.60 1.06 -8.70
N ASP A 17 -14.60 0.26 -8.99
CA ASP A 17 -14.66 -0.81 -9.99
C ASP A 17 -14.55 -2.20 -9.32
N HIS A 18 -14.37 -3.23 -10.15
CA HIS A 18 -14.19 -4.62 -9.71
C HIS A 18 -12.95 -4.86 -8.84
N ARG A 19 -12.12 -3.85 -8.58
CA ARG A 19 -11.01 -3.94 -7.61
C ARG A 19 -11.53 -3.90 -6.18
N CYS A 20 -12.70 -3.31 -5.93
CA CYS A 20 -13.33 -3.38 -4.61
C CYS A 20 -13.72 -4.85 -4.31
N ASN A 21 -13.04 -5.46 -3.34
CA ASN A 21 -13.34 -6.82 -2.90
C ASN A 21 -14.44 -6.81 -1.81
N LEU A 22 -14.84 -7.99 -1.29
CA LEU A 22 -15.86 -8.25 -0.25
C LEU A 22 -15.93 -7.23 0.93
N GLY A 23 -16.41 -6.02 0.66
CA GLY A 23 -16.46 -4.89 1.61
C GLY A 23 -15.22 -4.00 1.68
N GLU A 24 -14.22 -4.21 0.79
CA GLU A 24 -13.04 -3.35 0.71
C GLU A 24 -13.21 -2.26 -0.36
N HIS A 25 -12.64 -1.09 -0.09
CA HIS A 25 -12.49 -0.03 -1.08
C HIS A 25 -11.03 0.14 -1.44
N ARG A 26 -10.73 0.16 -2.74
CA ARG A 26 -9.37 0.31 -3.27
C ARG A 26 -9.27 1.53 -4.18
N SER A 27 -8.14 2.24 -4.11
CA SER A 27 -7.82 3.32 -5.04
C SER A 27 -7.40 2.75 -6.39
N ASP A 28 -7.22 3.61 -7.38
CA ASP A 28 -6.42 3.26 -8.55
C ASP A 28 -4.99 2.92 -8.12
N GLU A 29 -4.34 2.12 -8.96
CA GLU A 29 -2.95 1.73 -8.78
C GLU A 29 -2.03 2.93 -8.99
N ILE A 30 -1.19 3.23 -8.00
CA ILE A 30 -0.06 4.15 -8.16
C ILE A 30 1.16 3.30 -8.53
N LEU A 31 1.65 3.49 -9.75
CA LEU A 31 2.68 2.63 -10.34
C LEU A 31 4.05 3.32 -10.34
N VAL A 32 5.08 2.55 -9.97
CA VAL A 32 6.47 2.86 -10.28
C VAL A 32 6.98 1.72 -11.15
N ASP A 33 7.36 2.03 -12.38
CA ASP A 33 7.78 1.03 -13.37
C ASP A 33 9.18 1.38 -13.88
N LEU A 34 10.11 0.44 -13.69
CA LEU A 34 11.44 0.45 -14.28
C LEU A 34 11.52 -0.76 -15.22
N PRO A 35 11.27 -0.57 -16.53
CA PRO A 35 11.17 -1.66 -17.49
C PRO A 35 12.37 -2.59 -17.44
N GLY A 36 12.12 -3.90 -17.37
CA GLY A 36 13.15 -4.94 -17.28
C GLY A 36 13.82 -5.10 -15.92
N HIS A 37 13.54 -4.22 -14.94
CA HIS A 37 14.24 -4.20 -13.66
C HIS A 37 13.32 -4.36 -12.46
N ALA A 38 12.30 -3.50 -12.34
CA ALA A 38 11.44 -3.47 -11.17
C ALA A 38 10.07 -2.88 -11.46
N ARG A 39 9.07 -3.32 -10.70
CA ARG A 39 7.74 -2.74 -10.68
C ARG A 39 7.22 -2.69 -9.26
N ALA A 40 6.77 -1.52 -8.82
CA ALA A 40 6.08 -1.34 -7.56
C ALA A 40 4.66 -0.81 -7.80
N VAL A 41 3.70 -1.38 -7.07
CA VAL A 41 2.31 -0.96 -7.08
C VAL A 41 1.91 -0.57 -5.67
N LEU A 42 1.45 0.66 -5.50
CA LEU A 42 0.90 1.19 -4.26
C LEU A 42 -0.60 1.42 -4.41
N VAL A 43 -1.36 0.94 -3.44
CA VAL A 43 -2.83 1.09 -3.39
C VAL A 43 -3.24 1.55 -2.00
N ARG A 44 -4.14 2.54 -1.91
CA ARG A 44 -4.84 2.84 -0.67
C ARG A 44 -6.03 1.90 -0.55
N VAL A 45 -6.12 1.23 0.59
CA VAL A 45 -7.18 0.26 0.88
C VAL A 45 -7.91 0.72 2.14
N ARG A 46 -9.24 0.64 2.11
CA ARG A 46 -10.09 0.67 3.29
C ARG A 46 -10.67 -0.74 3.44
N ALA A 47 -10.27 -1.42 4.51
CA ALA A 47 -10.76 -2.74 4.82
C ALA A 47 -12.24 -2.69 5.24
N SER A 48 -12.87 -3.86 5.27
CA SER A 48 -14.29 -4.02 5.64
C SER A 48 -14.60 -3.57 7.07
N ASP A 49 -13.60 -3.58 7.96
CA ASP A 49 -13.66 -3.03 9.32
C ASP A 49 -13.57 -1.48 9.37
N GLY A 50 -13.45 -0.83 8.21
CA GLY A 50 -13.35 0.62 8.06
C GLY A 50 -11.92 1.18 8.22
N ARG A 51 -10.93 0.36 8.58
CA ARG A 51 -9.54 0.81 8.74
C ARG A 51 -8.87 1.01 7.40
N GLU A 52 -8.10 2.08 7.28
CA GLU A 52 -7.31 2.35 6.09
C GLU A 52 -5.86 1.94 6.26
N HIS A 53 -5.29 1.38 5.19
CA HIS A 53 -3.89 1.03 5.08
C HIS A 53 -3.39 1.22 3.65
N ALA A 54 -2.08 1.32 3.50
CA ALA A 54 -1.43 1.25 2.21
C ALA A 54 -1.04 -0.21 1.94
N GLU A 55 -1.35 -0.70 0.75
CA GLU A 55 -0.86 -1.98 0.25
C GLU A 55 0.23 -1.71 -0.79
N ILE A 56 1.38 -2.36 -0.63
CA ILE A 56 2.52 -2.23 -1.52
C ILE A 56 2.88 -3.62 -2.06
N ARG A 57 2.93 -3.76 -3.38
CA ARG A 57 3.42 -4.97 -4.08
C ARG A 57 4.63 -4.60 -4.93
N VAL A 58 5.78 -5.20 -4.65
CA VAL A 58 7.03 -4.92 -5.36
C VAL A 58 7.54 -6.20 -6.03
N ARG A 59 7.96 -6.08 -7.28
CA ARG A 59 8.64 -7.12 -8.05
C ARG A 59 9.96 -6.56 -8.55
N VAL A 60 11.04 -7.31 -8.38
CA VAL A 60 12.39 -6.92 -8.82
C VAL A 60 13.01 -8.13 -9.51
N ALA A 61 13.59 -7.92 -10.70
CA ALA A 61 14.39 -8.92 -11.38
C ALA A 61 15.70 -9.11 -10.61
N LEU A 62 15.99 -10.35 -10.21
CA LEU A 62 17.23 -10.69 -9.52
C LEU A 62 18.33 -10.98 -10.52
N ALA A 63 19.57 -10.79 -10.09
CA ALA A 63 20.75 -11.18 -10.85
C ALA A 63 20.81 -12.70 -11.02
N ASP A 64 21.34 -13.15 -12.15
CA ASP A 64 21.44 -14.58 -12.48
C ASP A 64 22.45 -15.33 -11.60
N VAL A 65 23.34 -14.61 -10.92
CA VAL A 65 24.32 -15.18 -9.98
C VAL A 65 23.87 -15.02 -8.54
N ASP A 66 23.76 -16.15 -7.85
CA ASP A 66 23.21 -16.26 -6.50
C ASP A 66 23.86 -15.31 -5.47
N PRO A 67 25.19 -15.10 -5.43
CA PRO A 67 25.78 -14.11 -4.53
C PRO A 67 25.31 -12.67 -4.77
N ALA A 68 25.07 -12.29 -6.03
CA ALA A 68 24.55 -10.97 -6.36
C ALA A 68 23.06 -10.85 -6.03
N ALA A 69 22.27 -11.90 -6.31
CA ALA A 69 20.86 -11.97 -5.95
C ALA A 69 20.66 -11.84 -4.43
N ARG A 70 21.47 -12.52 -3.61
CA ARG A 70 21.44 -12.37 -2.15
C ARG A 70 21.75 -10.95 -1.67
N ARG A 71 22.73 -10.29 -2.30
CA ARG A 71 23.03 -8.87 -2.00
C ARG A 71 21.83 -7.99 -2.35
N GLN A 72 21.22 -8.18 -3.52
CA GLN A 72 20.01 -7.45 -3.91
C GLN A 72 18.88 -7.64 -2.90
N LEU A 73 18.60 -8.88 -2.47
CA LEU A 73 17.58 -9.17 -1.46
C LEU A 73 17.87 -8.49 -0.13
N GLY A 74 19.13 -8.49 0.33
CA GLY A 74 19.55 -7.76 1.53
C GLY A 74 19.30 -6.26 1.41
N THR A 75 19.68 -5.65 0.27
CA THR A 75 19.42 -4.23 -0.01
C THR A 75 17.92 -3.91 -0.06
N LEU A 76 17.12 -4.77 -0.71
CA LEU A 76 15.66 -4.61 -0.78
C LEU A 76 15.03 -4.69 0.61
N LEU A 77 15.46 -5.64 1.45
CA LEU A 77 14.94 -5.78 2.81
C LEU A 77 15.27 -4.55 3.67
N ALA A 78 16.51 -4.05 3.59
CA ALA A 78 16.91 -2.84 4.31
C ALA A 78 16.08 -1.62 3.87
N GLY A 79 15.92 -1.42 2.55
CA GLY A 79 15.11 -0.33 2.00
C GLY A 79 13.63 -0.42 2.37
N LEU A 80 13.05 -1.63 2.36
CA LEU A 80 11.66 -1.86 2.80
C LEU A 80 11.47 -1.57 4.28
N ARG A 81 12.42 -1.99 5.13
CA ARG A 81 12.40 -1.69 6.56
C ARG A 81 12.40 -0.19 6.81
N ASP A 82 13.29 0.52 6.15
CA ASP A 82 13.40 1.99 6.25
C ASP A 82 12.13 2.69 5.77
N LEU A 83 11.56 2.25 4.66
CA LEU A 83 10.30 2.77 4.13
C LEU A 83 9.16 2.62 5.15
N VAL A 84 9.00 1.43 5.73
CA VAL A 84 7.95 1.14 6.71
C VAL A 84 8.14 1.99 7.97
N ILE A 85 9.37 2.11 8.49
CA ILE A 85 9.67 2.94 9.67
C ILE A 85 9.29 4.40 9.40
N ARG A 86 9.73 4.98 8.27
CA ARG A 86 9.41 6.37 7.91
C ARG A 86 7.91 6.59 7.74
N ALA A 87 7.21 5.68 7.07
CA ALA A 87 5.76 5.76 6.89
C ALA A 87 5.01 5.67 8.24
N ALA A 88 5.45 4.78 9.14
CA ALA A 88 4.88 4.66 10.48
C ALA A 88 5.10 5.92 11.32
N ALA A 89 6.27 6.57 11.19
CA ALA A 89 6.58 7.81 11.90
C ALA A 89 5.66 8.98 11.47
N ILE A 90 5.23 9.03 10.21
CA ILE A 90 4.27 10.05 9.72
C ILE A 90 2.89 9.84 10.35
N ARG A 91 2.49 8.58 10.59
CA ARG A 91 1.20 8.25 11.20
C ARG A 91 1.15 8.58 12.69
N GLN A 92 2.27 8.51 13.40
CA GLN A 92 2.29 8.86 14.82
C GLN A 92 1.99 10.35 14.99
N PRO A 93 0.97 10.74 15.77
CA PRO A 93 0.77 12.15 16.09
C PRO A 93 2.05 12.68 16.73
N ARG A 94 2.58 13.81 16.24
CA ARG A 94 3.72 14.48 16.86
C ARG A 94 3.38 14.67 18.35
N PRO A 95 4.19 14.16 19.29
CA PRO A 95 4.00 14.49 20.70
C PRO A 95 4.22 16.01 20.83
N GLY A 96 3.16 16.76 21.09
CA GLY A 96 3.23 18.22 21.26
C GLY A 96 2.14 19.06 20.62
N ARG A 97 1.14 18.49 19.93
CA ARG A 97 -0.09 19.24 19.59
C ARG A 97 -1.29 18.59 20.27
N THR A 98 -1.48 18.94 21.54
CA THR A 98 -2.78 18.85 22.20
C THR A 98 -3.78 19.53 21.28
N ALA A 99 -4.79 18.79 20.83
CA ALA A 99 -5.91 19.35 20.10
C ALA A 99 -6.57 20.40 21.01
N ALA A 100 -6.51 21.65 20.59
CA ALA A 100 -7.34 22.73 21.13
C ALA A 100 -8.76 22.57 20.56
#